data_AF-A0A4S0QQA8-F1
#
_entry.id   AF-A0A4S0QQA8-F1
#
_cell.length_a   1.000
_cell.length_b   1.000
_cell.length_c   1.000
_cell.angle_alpha   90.00
_cell.angle_beta   90.00
_cell.angle_gamma   90.00
#
_symmetry.space_group_name_H-M   'P 1'
#
loop_
_entity.id
_entity.type
_entity.pdbx_description
1 polymer ?
#
loop_
_entity_poly.entity_id
_entity_poly.type
_entity_poly.pdbx_seq_one_letter_code
_entity_poly.pdbx_strand_id
1 'polypeptide(L)'
;QAEFGGSLRFEAGARIDGEDGFAWAQAAIARLKAMDNVRLLTRTTAFGYYAQNFVGLVERVSDHLQNPGRELARERLWQVRASRVVLATGAIERHMVFADNDRPGVMLA
;
A
#
# COMPACT_ATOMS: atom_id res chain seq x y z
N GLN A 1 10.10 3.97 3.24
CA GLN A 1 9.52 3.07 4.27
C GLN A 1 8.14 2.64 3.80
N ALA A 2 7.85 1.34 3.70
CA ALA A 2 6.55 0.86 3.21
C ALA A 2 5.68 0.42 4.39
N GLU A 3 4.79 1.32 4.81
CA GLU A 3 3.91 1.14 5.97
C GLU A 3 2.48 1.46 5.54
N PHE A 4 1.53 0.87 6.26
CA PHE A 4 0.11 1.15 6.11
C PHE A 4 -0.23 2.61 6.47
N GLY A 5 -1.35 3.10 5.96
CA GLY A 5 -1.83 4.46 6.18
C GLY A 5 -2.18 5.23 4.90
N GLY A 6 -1.69 4.78 3.73
CA GLY A 6 -2.05 5.40 2.45
C GLY A 6 -1.67 6.89 2.37
N SER A 7 -2.57 7.72 1.84
CA SER A 7 -2.37 9.18 1.71
C SER A 7 -2.35 9.92 3.04
N LEU A 8 -2.98 9.39 4.10
CA LEU A 8 -3.01 10.01 5.43
C LEU A 8 -1.60 10.23 6.00
N ARG A 9 -0.58 9.55 5.47
CA ARG A 9 0.83 9.76 5.81
C ARG A 9 1.37 11.14 5.42
N PHE A 10 0.78 11.76 4.40
CA PHE A 10 1.28 12.97 3.76
C PHE A 10 0.23 14.10 3.80
N GLU A 11 -1.04 13.74 3.96
CA GLU A 11 -2.13 14.70 4.06
C GLU A 11 -2.10 15.43 5.40
N ALA A 12 -2.04 16.76 5.36
CA ALA A 12 -2.13 17.60 6.54
C ALA A 12 -3.58 17.97 6.85
N GLY A 13 -3.96 17.93 8.13
CA GLY A 13 -5.24 18.42 8.62
C GLY A 13 -6.42 17.45 8.48
N ALA A 14 -6.22 16.26 7.92
CA ALA A 14 -7.21 15.19 7.96
C ALA A 14 -7.52 14.81 9.42
N ARG A 15 -8.81 14.80 9.80
CA ARG A 15 -9.26 14.34 11.11
C ARG A 15 -10.29 13.24 10.98
N ILE A 16 -10.10 12.16 11.73
CA ILE A 16 -11.00 11.00 11.76
C ILE A 16 -11.33 10.73 13.22
N ASP A 17 -12.62 10.67 13.56
CA ASP A 17 -13.09 10.49 14.95
C ASP A 17 -12.50 11.50 15.95
N GLY A 18 -12.16 12.71 15.47
CA GLY A 18 -11.55 13.76 16.29
C GLY A 18 -10.04 13.60 16.50
N GLU A 19 -9.40 12.57 15.95
CA GLU A 19 -7.95 12.38 15.98
C GLU A 19 -7.29 12.86 14.68
N ASP A 20 -5.97 13.05 14.70
CA ASP A 20 -5.17 13.22 13.48
C ASP A 20 -5.30 11.97 12.59
N GLY A 21 -5.46 12.17 11.29
CA GLY A 21 -5.76 11.09 10.35
C GLY A 21 -4.69 9.98 10.32
N PHE A 22 -3.40 10.34 10.38
CA PHE A 22 -2.35 9.33 10.41
C PHE A 22 -2.31 8.59 11.75
N ALA A 23 -2.49 9.31 12.86
CA ALA A 23 -2.58 8.71 14.18
C ALA A 23 -3.74 7.70 14.27
N TRP A 24 -4.93 8.08 13.80
CA TRP A 24 -6.08 7.19 13.71
C TRP A 24 -5.79 5.93 12.89
N ALA A 25 -5.12 6.09 11.75
CA ALA A 25 -4.75 4.97 10.89
C ALA A 25 -3.82 4.00 11.62
N GLN A 26 -2.79 4.50 12.32
CA GLN A 26 -1.87 3.67 13.10
C GLN A 26 -2.59 2.89 14.21
N ALA A 27 -3.53 3.53 14.92
CA ALA A 27 -4.37 2.85 15.90
C ALA A 27 -5.23 1.74 15.27
N ALA A 28 -5.82 1.97 14.09
CA ALA A 28 -6.56 0.95 13.36
C ALA A 28 -5.67 -0.24 12.93
N ILE A 29 -4.47 0.03 12.42
CA ILE A 29 -3.49 -0.99 12.02
C ILE A 29 -3.05 -1.82 13.23
N ALA A 30 -2.83 -1.19 14.39
CA ALA A 30 -2.48 -1.89 15.63
C ALA A 30 -3.56 -2.87 16.06
N ARG A 31 -4.84 -2.46 15.98
CA ARG A 31 -5.99 -3.35 16.25
C ARG A 31 -6.03 -4.53 15.29
N LEU A 32 -5.85 -4.28 13.98
CA LEU A 32 -5.84 -5.34 12.97
C LEU A 32 -4.67 -6.32 13.17
N LYS A 33 -3.49 -5.83 13.56
CA LYS A 33 -2.31 -6.65 13.83
C LYS A 33 -2.51 -7.60 15.02
N ALA A 34 -3.37 -7.25 15.97
CA ALA A 34 -3.68 -8.06 17.14
C ALA A 34 -4.75 -9.15 16.88
N MET A 35 -5.32 -9.22 15.67
CA MET A 35 -6.33 -10.20 15.32
C MET A 35 -5.71 -11.44 14.66
N ASP A 36 -5.90 -12.61 15.25
CA ASP A 36 -5.32 -13.88 14.76
C ASP A 36 -5.79 -14.29 13.35
N ASN A 37 -6.95 -13.79 12.92
CA ASN A 37 -7.54 -14.07 11.62
C ASN A 37 -7.23 -13.00 10.55
N VAL A 38 -6.36 -12.03 10.85
CA VAL A 38 -5.97 -10.98 9.92
C VAL A 38 -4.51 -11.15 9.51
N ARG A 39 -4.24 -11.14 8.21
CA ARG A 39 -2.88 -11.08 7.66
C ARG A 39 -2.62 -9.73 7.03
N LEU A 40 -1.65 -9.02 7.58
CA LEU A 40 -1.18 -7.73 7.07
C LEU A 40 0.08 -7.93 6.23
N LEU A 41 0.03 -7.59 4.95
CA LEU A 41 1.17 -7.67 4.03
C LEU A 41 1.55 -6.27 3.53
N THR A 42 2.61 -5.68 4.09
CA THR A 42 3.22 -4.47 3.50
C THR A 42 4.07 -4.85 2.29
N ARG A 43 4.50 -3.85 1.49
CA ARG A 43 5.33 -4.07 0.28
C ARG A 43 4.77 -5.11 -0.69
N THR A 44 3.45 -5.27 -0.68
CA THR A 44 2.75 -6.28 -1.46
C THR A 44 1.81 -5.60 -2.43
N THR A 45 1.98 -5.89 -3.72
CA THR A 45 1.17 -5.31 -4.79
C THR A 45 0.22 -6.37 -5.34
N ALA A 46 -1.08 -6.10 -5.28
CA ALA A 46 -2.06 -6.85 -6.05
C ALA A 46 -1.94 -6.42 -7.52
N PHE A 47 -1.27 -7.24 -8.34
CA PHE A 47 -0.96 -6.88 -9.73
C PHE A 47 -2.01 -7.36 -10.72
N GLY A 48 -2.87 -8.31 -10.33
CA GLY A 48 -3.87 -8.89 -11.21
C GLY A 48 -5.11 -9.36 -10.47
N TYR A 49 -6.28 -9.06 -11.03
CA TYR A 49 -7.58 -9.53 -10.57
C TYR A 49 -8.22 -10.31 -11.73
N TYR A 50 -8.42 -11.61 -11.51
CA TYR A 50 -8.93 -12.56 -12.48
C TYR A 50 -10.32 -13.09 -12.09
N ALA A 51 -10.88 -13.95 -12.94
CA ALA A 51 -12.19 -14.55 -12.72
C ALA A 51 -12.31 -15.23 -11.34
N GLN A 52 -13.52 -15.19 -10.78
CA GLN A 52 -13.88 -15.88 -9.52
C GLN A 52 -13.02 -15.45 -8.32
N ASN A 53 -12.77 -14.13 -8.20
CA ASN A 53 -12.02 -13.53 -7.08
C ASN A 53 -10.63 -14.14 -6.86
N PHE A 54 -9.97 -14.51 -7.96
CA PHE A 54 -8.59 -14.90 -7.93
C PHE A 54 -7.71 -13.66 -8.12
N VAL A 55 -6.87 -13.35 -7.14
CA VAL A 55 -6.01 -12.17 -7.12
C VAL A 55 -4.55 -12.60 -7.00
N GLY A 56 -3.73 -12.14 -7.94
CA GLY A 56 -2.28 -12.31 -7.92
C GLY A 56 -1.63 -11.17 -7.14
N LEU A 57 -0.81 -11.50 -6.14
CA LEU A 57 -0.03 -10.52 -5.39
C LEU A 57 1.47 -10.82 -5.51
N VAL A 58 2.30 -9.78 -5.54
CA VAL A 58 3.75 -9.88 -5.40
C VAL A 58 4.17 -9.16 -4.12
N GLU A 59 4.74 -9.90 -3.18
CA GLU A 59 5.34 -9.38 -1.95
C GLU A 59 6.85 -9.21 -2.16
N ARG A 60 7.38 -8.00 -1.93
CA ARG A 60 8.82 -7.75 -1.92
C ARG A 60 9.40 -8.06 -0.54
N VAL A 61 9.82 -9.30 -0.35
CA VAL A 61 10.22 -9.87 0.94
C VAL A 61 11.57 -9.28 1.41
N SER A 62 12.62 -9.42 0.59
CA SER A 62 13.98 -9.04 0.99
C SER A 62 14.65 -8.01 0.09
N ASP A 63 13.99 -7.60 -0.99
CA ASP A 63 14.45 -6.59 -1.97
C ASP A 63 14.91 -5.26 -1.34
N HIS A 64 14.31 -4.87 -0.22
CA HIS A 64 14.59 -3.62 0.48
C HIS A 64 15.65 -3.73 1.57
N LEU A 65 16.24 -4.92 1.77
CA LEU A 65 17.26 -5.18 2.79
C LEU A 65 18.65 -5.05 2.17
N GLN A 66 19.58 -4.39 2.85
CA GLN A 66 20.95 -4.19 2.36
C GLN A 66 21.71 -5.52 2.24
N ASN A 67 21.57 -6.42 3.23
CA ASN A 67 22.22 -7.73 3.28
C ASN A 67 21.18 -8.81 3.64
N PRO A 68 20.35 -9.25 2.69
CA PRO A 68 19.34 -10.26 2.95
C PRO A 68 19.99 -11.63 3.25
N GLY A 69 19.42 -12.37 4.20
CA GLY A 69 19.84 -13.74 4.47
C GLY A 69 19.62 -14.63 3.24
N ARG A 70 20.53 -15.57 2.99
CA ARG A 70 20.52 -16.44 1.78
C ARG A 70 19.23 -17.26 1.62
N GLU A 71 18.58 -17.59 2.73
CA GLU A 71 17.35 -18.38 2.76
C GLU A 71 16.09 -17.56 2.42
N LEU A 72 16.19 -16.22 2.40
CA LEU A 72 15.04 -15.35 2.12
C LEU A 72 14.86 -15.19 0.62
N ALA A 73 13.68 -15.55 0.12
CA ALA A 73 13.26 -15.17 -1.22
C ALA A 73 13.34 -13.65 -1.41
N ARG A 74 13.70 -13.19 -2.61
CA ARG A 74 13.66 -11.76 -2.97
C ARG A 74 12.22 -11.25 -2.99
N GLU A 75 11.37 -12.00 -3.68
CA GLU A 75 9.94 -11.73 -3.82
C GLU A 75 9.14 -13.03 -3.64
N ARG A 76 7.88 -12.90 -3.25
CA ARG A 76 6.93 -14.01 -3.10
C ARG A 76 5.68 -13.75 -3.93
N LEU A 77 5.34 -14.70 -4.79
CA LEU A 77 4.05 -14.74 -5.47
C LEU A 77 2.99 -15.31 -4.54
N TRP A 78 1.91 -14.56 -4.34
CA TRP A 78 0.71 -15.02 -3.66
C TRP A 78 -0.41 -15.24 -4.67
N GLN A 79 -1.08 -16.37 -4.53
CA GLN A 79 -2.27 -16.72 -5.29
C GLN A 79 -3.45 -16.80 -4.33
N VAL A 80 -4.29 -15.76 -4.31
CA VAL A 80 -5.37 -15.63 -3.33
C VAL A 80 -6.70 -15.83 -4.03
N ARG A 81 -7.50 -16.80 -3.55
CA ARG A 81 -8.91 -16.93 -3.92
C ARG A 81 -9.77 -16.47 -2.75
N ALA A 82 -10.45 -15.33 -2.90
CA ALA A 82 -11.22 -14.72 -1.83
C ALA A 82 -12.73 -14.88 -2.05
N SER A 83 -13.52 -15.13 -1.02
CA SER A 83 -14.98 -15.12 -1.14
C SER A 83 -15.52 -13.72 -1.45
N ARG A 84 -14.84 -12.67 -0.96
CA ARG A 84 -15.16 -11.27 -1.20
C ARG A 84 -13.88 -10.46 -1.34
N VAL A 85 -13.90 -9.44 -2.19
CA VAL A 85 -12.78 -8.52 -2.40
C VAL A 85 -13.30 -7.09 -2.25
N VAL A 86 -12.56 -6.27 -1.50
CA VAL A 86 -12.80 -4.83 -1.38
C VAL A 86 -11.64 -4.11 -2.05
N LEU A 87 -11.94 -3.26 -3.04
CA LEU A 87 -10.95 -2.43 -3.70
C LEU A 87 -10.90 -1.06 -3.01
N ALA A 88 -9.76 -0.76 -2.39
CA ALA A 88 -9.47 0.50 -1.74
C ALA A 88 -8.10 1.03 -2.21
N THR A 89 -7.91 1.11 -3.52
CA THR A 89 -6.62 1.40 -4.18
C THR A 89 -6.25 2.90 -4.19
N GLY A 90 -7.12 3.76 -3.65
CA GLY A 90 -6.97 5.21 -3.72
C GLY A 90 -7.15 5.75 -5.15
N ALA A 91 -6.67 6.96 -5.36
CA ALA A 91 -6.62 7.63 -6.65
C ALA A 91 -5.22 8.23 -6.85
N ILE A 92 -4.78 8.31 -8.11
CA ILE A 92 -3.52 8.98 -8.47
C ILE A 92 -3.82 10.42 -8.89
N GLU A 93 -2.96 11.36 -8.49
CA GLU A 93 -3.02 12.72 -9.01
C GLU A 93 -2.67 12.72 -10.51
N ARG A 94 -3.20 13.69 -11.25
CA ARG A 94 -2.99 13.84 -12.69
C ARG A 94 -2.29 15.17 -12.98
N HIS A 95 -1.28 15.11 -13.82
CA HIS A 95 -0.62 16.31 -14.34
C HIS A 95 -1.60 17.19 -15.15
N MET A 96 -1.34 18.49 -15.15
CA MET A 96 -1.97 19.44 -16.07
C MET A 96 -1.16 19.57 -17.36
N VAL A 97 -1.86 19.79 -18.48
CA VAL A 97 -1.23 20.04 -19.77
C VAL A 97 -0.95 21.53 -19.93
N PHE A 98 0.32 21.90 -20.00
CA PHE A 98 0.79 23.27 -20.28
C PHE A 98 2.15 23.21 -20.98
N ALA A 99 2.60 24.32 -21.58
CA ALA A 99 3.90 24.36 -22.27
C ALA A 99 5.05 24.10 -21.29
N ASP A 100 6.03 23.28 -21.70
CA ASP A 100 7.21 22.92 -20.89
C ASP A 100 6.88 22.22 -19.54
N ASN A 101 5.78 21.47 -19.47
CA ASN A 101 5.34 20.75 -18.26
C ASN A 101 6.17 19.49 -17.92
N ASP A 102 7.24 19.23 -18.67
CA ASP A 102 8.18 18.11 -18.51
C ASP A 102 9.55 18.53 -17.92
N ARG A 103 9.75 19.83 -17.63
CA ARG A 103 11.02 20.36 -17.11
C ARG A 103 11.34 19.86 -15.69
N PRO A 104 12.64 19.69 -15.34
CA PRO A 104 13.05 19.39 -13.98
C PRO A 104 12.50 20.41 -12.97
N GLY A 105 11.96 19.91 -11.85
CA GLY A 105 11.32 20.72 -10.82
C GLY A 105 9.79 20.80 -10.93
N VAL A 106 9.21 20.41 -12.08
CA VAL A 106 7.77 20.15 -12.18
C VAL A 106 7.47 18.82 -11.49
N MET A 107 6.66 18.86 -10.43
CA MET A 107 6.28 17.70 -9.63
C MET A 107 4.77 17.69 -9.41
N LEU A 108 4.22 16.51 -9.08
CA LEU A 108 2.87 16.38 -8.52
C LEU A 108 2.79 17.13 -7.18
N ALA A 109 1.60 17.66 -6.86
CA ALA A 109 1.39 18.55 -5.73
C ALA A 109 1.15 17.80 -4.40
#